data_AF-A0A8S9C199-F1
#
_entry.id   AF-A0A8S9C199-F1
#
_cell.length_a   1.000
_cell.length_b   1.000
_cell.length_c   1.000
_cell.angle_alpha   90.00
_cell.angle_beta   90.00
_cell.angle_gamma   90.00
#
_symmetry.space_group_name_H-M   'P 1'
#
loop_
_entity.id
_entity.type
_entity.pdbx_description
1 polymer ?
#
loop_
_entity_poly.entity_id
_entity_poly.type
_entity_poly.pdbx_seq_one_letter_code
_entity_poly.pdbx_strand_id
1 'polypeptide(L)'
;MASSSRKPYPKAPETYTFTDYLTETPDTSTLYKVLVDSDEGRTFASLKNDADRLQYMRQHAHTQQENVQAQWAFYEDREAGKRYLIRNRSPEGEEVSKMMDLDEEEKRKLGEGTVLRYYKEHAHVVEDI
;
A
#
# COMPACT_ATOMS: atom_id res chain seq x y z
N MET A 1 -36.63 -4.41 21.40
CA MET A 1 -35.43 -4.96 20.75
C MET A 1 -35.54 -4.70 19.25
N ALA A 2 -34.75 -3.78 18.70
CA ALA A 2 -34.77 -3.47 17.27
C ALA A 2 -33.76 -4.36 16.55
N SER A 3 -34.26 -5.31 15.75
CA SER A 3 -33.44 -6.15 14.90
C SER A 3 -32.94 -5.32 13.72
N SER A 4 -31.65 -4.98 13.71
CA SER A 4 -31.02 -4.26 12.60
C SER A 4 -30.79 -5.24 11.45
N SER A 5 -31.75 -5.33 10.54
CA SER A 5 -31.59 -6.02 9.26
C SER A 5 -30.64 -5.22 8.38
N ARG A 6 -29.33 -5.45 8.50
CA ARG A 6 -28.36 -4.99 7.49
C ARG A 6 -28.75 -5.65 6.17
N LYS A 7 -29.18 -4.85 5.19
CA LYS A 7 -29.33 -5.31 3.80
C LYS A 7 -27.99 -5.91 3.37
N PRO A 8 -27.95 -7.10 2.74
CA PRO A 8 -26.71 -7.62 2.21
C PRO A 8 -26.16 -6.61 1.20
N TYR A 9 -24.88 -6.25 1.36
CA TYR A 9 -24.20 -5.46 0.35
C TYR A 9 -24.24 -6.22 -0.97
N PRO A 10 -24.55 -5.56 -2.11
CA PRO A 10 -24.45 -6.22 -3.40
C PRO A 10 -23.04 -6.80 -3.53
N LYS A 11 -22.94 -8.08 -3.94
CA LYS A 11 -21.65 -8.73 -4.18
C LYS A 11 -20.86 -7.85 -5.15
N ALA A 12 -19.64 -7.46 -4.75
CA ALA A 12 -18.77 -6.69 -5.63
C ALA A 12 -18.54 -7.49 -6.93
N PRO A 13 -18.54 -6.83 -8.10
CA PRO A 13 -18.31 -7.50 -9.36
C PRO A 13 -16.91 -8.13 -9.39
N GLU A 14 -16.78 -9.28 -10.06
CA GLU A 14 -15.50 -9.96 -10.18
C GLU A 14 -14.59 -9.21 -11.14
N THR A 15 -13.34 -8.98 -10.74
CA THR A 15 -12.36 -8.20 -11.51
C THR A 15 -11.01 -8.89 -11.58
N TYR A 16 -10.38 -8.88 -12.74
CA TYR A 16 -8.93 -9.07 -12.84
C TYR A 16 -8.23 -7.78 -12.38
N THR A 17 -7.20 -7.93 -11.56
CA THR A 17 -6.45 -6.79 -11.00
C THR A 17 -4.97 -6.97 -11.29
N PHE A 18 -4.31 -5.89 -11.69
CA PHE A 18 -2.86 -5.85 -11.87
C PHE A 18 -2.28 -4.55 -11.30
N THR A 19 -1.18 -4.66 -10.55
CA THR A 19 -0.43 -3.50 -10.04
C THR A 19 0.87 -3.36 -10.80
N ASP A 20 1.02 -2.24 -11.50
CA ASP A 20 2.20 -1.88 -12.26
C ASP A 20 3.06 -0.92 -11.45
N TYR A 21 4.21 -1.40 -10.99
CA TYR A 21 5.18 -0.60 -10.25
C TYR A 21 6.07 0.12 -11.26
N LEU A 22 5.87 1.44 -11.40
CA LEU A 22 6.70 2.24 -12.29
C LEU A 22 8.14 2.25 -11.76
N THR A 23 9.08 1.75 -12.56
CA THR A 23 10.49 1.64 -12.19
C THR A 23 11.17 2.99 -12.03
N GLU A 24 10.66 4.03 -12.70
CA GLU A 24 11.22 5.39 -12.69
C GLU A 24 10.69 6.25 -11.54
N THR A 25 9.48 5.95 -11.06
CA THR A 25 8.85 6.60 -9.91
C THR A 25 8.52 5.53 -8.87
N PRO A 26 9.51 5.20 -8.02
CA PRO A 26 9.42 4.24 -6.94
C PRO A 26 8.11 4.27 -6.12
N ASP A 27 7.54 5.45 -6.00
CA ASP A 27 6.47 5.70 -5.05
C ASP A 27 5.11 5.78 -5.73
N THR A 28 5.06 5.47 -7.02
CA THR A 28 3.81 5.41 -7.78
C THR A 28 3.63 4.01 -8.33
N SER A 29 2.51 3.40 -8.02
CA SER A 29 2.04 2.21 -8.72
C SER A 29 0.71 2.51 -9.37
N THR A 30 0.46 1.90 -10.52
CA THR A 30 -0.85 2.02 -11.18
C THR A 30 -1.57 0.69 -11.04
N LEU A 31 -2.76 0.73 -10.43
CA LEU A 31 -3.67 -0.39 -10.33
C LEU A 31 -4.62 -0.38 -11.52
N TYR A 32 -4.62 -1.45 -12.30
CA TYR A 32 -5.55 -1.68 -13.39
C TYR A 32 -6.60 -2.71 -12.97
N LYS A 33 -7.87 -2.45 -13.30
CA LYS A 33 -8.95 -3.43 -13.13
C LYS A 33 -9.75 -3.62 -14.40
N VAL A 34 -10.05 -4.87 -14.73
CA VAL A 34 -10.95 -5.27 -15.82
C VAL A 34 -12.05 -6.15 -15.22
N LEU A 35 -13.31 -5.85 -15.54
CA LEU A 35 -14.45 -6.65 -15.09
C LEU A 35 -14.46 -8.00 -15.81
N VAL A 36 -14.59 -9.11 -15.09
CA VAL A 36 -14.56 -10.46 -15.68
C VAL A 36 -15.70 -10.67 -16.68
N ASP A 37 -16.88 -10.14 -16.37
CA ASP A 37 -18.09 -10.31 -17.19
C ASP A 37 -18.16 -9.38 -18.43
N SER A 38 -17.18 -8.50 -18.60
CA SER A 38 -17.09 -7.60 -19.77
C SER A 38 -16.49 -8.30 -21.00
N ASP A 39 -16.69 -7.71 -22.17
CA ASP A 39 -16.02 -8.18 -23.40
C ASP A 39 -14.50 -8.09 -23.24
N GLU A 40 -14.01 -7.04 -22.59
CA GLU A 40 -12.60 -6.87 -22.26
C GLU A 40 -12.09 -7.95 -21.31
N GLY A 41 -12.92 -8.40 -20.35
CA GLY A 41 -12.60 -9.48 -19.43
C GLY A 41 -12.41 -10.82 -20.15
N ARG A 42 -13.25 -11.11 -21.14
CA ARG A 42 -13.13 -12.30 -21.99
C ARG A 42 -11.90 -12.25 -22.89
N THR A 43 -11.61 -11.10 -23.48
CA THR A 43 -10.39 -10.90 -24.26
C THR A 43 -9.16 -11.03 -23.37
N PHE A 44 -9.14 -10.41 -22.19
CA PHE A 44 -8.07 -10.52 -21.21
C PHE A 44 -7.80 -11.99 -20.82
N ALA A 45 -8.86 -12.76 -20.54
CA ALA A 45 -8.74 -14.18 -20.18
C ALA A 45 -8.14 -15.04 -21.31
N SER A 46 -8.30 -14.63 -22.57
CA SER A 46 -7.75 -15.35 -23.73
C SER A 46 -6.25 -15.11 -23.97
N LEU A 47 -5.68 -14.06 -23.36
CA LEU A 47 -4.25 -13.73 -23.47
C LEU A 47 -3.39 -14.74 -22.71
N LYS A 48 -2.28 -15.16 -23.33
CA LYS A 48 -1.47 -16.30 -22.88
C LYS A 48 -0.29 -15.95 -21.99
N ASN A 49 0.19 -14.71 -22.03
CA ASN A 49 1.34 -14.28 -21.24
C ASN A 49 1.03 -12.99 -20.48
N ASP A 50 1.80 -12.75 -19.42
CA ASP A 50 1.55 -11.65 -18.50
C ASP A 50 1.93 -10.28 -19.10
N ALA A 51 2.85 -10.25 -20.06
CA ALA A 51 3.24 -9.02 -20.75
C ALA A 51 2.09 -8.47 -21.63
N ASP A 52 1.45 -9.34 -22.42
CA ASP A 52 0.30 -9.01 -23.26
C ASP A 52 -0.90 -8.64 -22.39
N ARG A 53 -1.12 -9.36 -21.28
CA ARG A 53 -2.17 -9.05 -20.30
C ARG A 53 -1.99 -7.67 -19.68
N LEU A 54 -0.77 -7.33 -19.27
CA LEU A 54 -0.44 -6.01 -18.73
C LEU A 54 -0.65 -4.93 -19.78
N GLN A 55 -0.13 -5.13 -21.00
CA GLN A 55 -0.31 -4.16 -22.09
C GLN A 55 -1.79 -3.95 -22.42
N TYR A 56 -2.57 -5.02 -22.43
CA TYR A 56 -4.01 -4.96 -22.65
C TYR A 56 -4.73 -4.20 -21.54
N MET A 57 -4.39 -4.47 -20.27
CA MET A 57 -4.95 -3.73 -19.13
C MET A 57 -4.60 -2.24 -19.16
N ARG A 58 -3.38 -1.87 -19.57
CA ARG A 58 -2.99 -0.45 -19.72
C ARG A 58 -3.88 0.30 -20.73
N GLN A 59 -4.45 -0.39 -21.71
CA GLN A 59 -5.25 0.20 -22.79
C GLN A 59 -6.76 0.07 -22.55
N HIS A 60 -7.20 -0.98 -21.87
CA HIS A 60 -8.60 -1.41 -21.80
C HIS A 60 -9.12 -1.61 -20.37
N ALA A 61 -8.39 -1.19 -19.35
CA ALA A 61 -8.89 -1.25 -17.97
C ALA A 61 -10.15 -0.40 -17.80
N HIS A 62 -11.13 -0.98 -17.11
CA HIS A 62 -12.32 -0.27 -16.67
C HIS A 62 -12.01 0.72 -15.55
N THR A 63 -10.92 0.48 -14.81
CA THR A 63 -10.46 1.36 -13.75
C THR A 63 -8.94 1.39 -13.79
N GLN A 64 -8.41 2.61 -13.82
CA GLN A 64 -7.01 2.90 -13.61
C GLN A 64 -6.91 3.79 -12.37
N GLN A 65 -6.15 3.35 -11.38
CA GLN A 65 -5.94 4.09 -10.14
C GLN A 65 -4.44 4.24 -9.90
N GLU A 66 -3.99 5.49 -9.84
CA GLU A 66 -2.63 5.80 -9.40
C GLU A 66 -2.58 5.77 -7.88
N ASN A 67 -1.70 4.93 -7.34
CA ASN A 67 -1.39 4.85 -5.93
C ASN A 67 -0.04 5.52 -5.70
N VAL A 68 -0.08 6.70 -5.09
CA VAL A 68 1.11 7.37 -4.59
C VAL A 68 1.35 6.88 -3.17
N GLN A 69 2.38 6.06 -2.99
CA GLN A 69 2.88 5.68 -1.67
C GLN A 69 3.71 6.85 -1.11
N ALA A 70 3.59 7.13 0.19
CA ALA A 70 4.48 8.10 0.81
C ALA A 70 5.93 7.61 0.66
N GLN A 71 6.84 8.49 0.25
CA GLN A 71 8.28 8.18 0.19
C GLN A 71 8.89 7.91 1.57
N TRP A 72 8.20 8.36 2.61
CA TRP A 72 8.71 8.48 3.95
C TRP A 72 7.72 7.89 4.94
N ALA A 73 8.20 7.01 5.81
CA ALA A 73 7.57 6.77 7.10
C ALA A 73 8.09 7.84 8.06
N PHE A 74 7.22 8.32 8.94
CA PHE A 74 7.59 9.35 9.90
C PHE A 74 7.08 9.06 11.30
N TYR A 75 7.79 9.60 12.28
CA TYR A 75 7.36 9.64 13.67
C TYR A 75 7.49 11.07 14.21
N GLU A 76 6.44 11.57 14.84
CA GLU A 76 6.44 12.88 15.50
C GLU A 76 6.71 12.72 16.99
N ASP A 77 7.86 13.21 17.44
CA ASP A 77 8.17 13.37 18.86
C ASP A 77 7.76 14.78 19.28
N ARG A 78 6.54 14.90 19.81
CA ARG A 78 5.98 16.18 20.25
C ARG A 78 6.67 16.73 21.50
N GLU A 79 7.27 15.88 22.32
CA GLU A 79 8.02 16.33 23.50
C GLU A 79 9.34 16.99 23.07
N ALA A 80 9.99 16.44 22.05
CA ALA A 80 11.22 17.00 21.49
C ALA A 80 10.99 18.12 20.46
N GLY A 81 9.75 18.30 19.96
CA GLY A 81 9.46 19.20 18.85
C GLY A 81 10.13 18.76 17.56
N LYS A 82 10.25 17.44 17.32
CA LYS A 82 10.95 16.87 16.17
C LYS A 82 10.11 15.87 15.39
N ARG A 83 10.23 15.89 14.07
CA ARG A 83 9.73 14.84 13.17
C ARG A 83 10.93 14.08 12.58
N TYR A 84 10.89 12.77 12.71
CA TYR A 84 11.91 11.85 12.21
C TYR A 84 11.37 11.14 10.97
N LEU A 85 12.08 11.20 9.84
CA LEU A 85 11.66 10.61 8.58
C LEU A 85 12.65 9.54 8.11
N ILE A 86 12.12 8.36 7.75
CA ILE A 86 12.85 7.22 7.19
C ILE A 86 12.28 6.92 5.80
N ARG A 87 13.16 6.72 4.81
CA ARG A 87 12.74 6.37 3.45
C ARG A 87 12.15 4.97 3.42
N ASN A 88 10.96 4.81 2.84
CA ASN A 88 10.27 3.52 2.83
C ASN A 88 11.02 2.44 2.03
N ARG A 89 11.81 2.81 1.03
CA ARG A 89 12.62 1.88 0.22
C ARG A 89 14.06 1.72 0.70
N SER A 90 14.37 2.15 1.92
CA SER A 90 15.64 1.82 2.55
C SER A 90 15.49 0.55 3.41
N PRO A 91 16.60 -0.13 3.74
CA PRO A 91 16.57 -1.24 4.70
C PRO A 91 15.89 -0.84 6.03
N GLU A 92 16.06 0.41 6.45
CA GLU A 92 15.42 0.97 7.64
C GLU A 92 13.91 1.14 7.46
N GLY A 93 13.45 1.50 6.25
CA GLY A 93 12.03 1.57 5.90
C GLY A 93 11.33 0.20 5.93
N GLU A 94 12.00 -0.85 5.45
CA GLU A 94 11.49 -2.22 5.56
C GLU A 94 11.34 -2.66 7.02
N GLU A 95 12.29 -2.30 7.86
CA GLU A 95 12.26 -2.62 9.29
C GLU A 95 11.14 -1.86 10.01
N VAL A 96 10.93 -0.58 9.67
CA VAL A 96 9.77 0.19 10.12
C VAL A 96 8.46 -0.48 9.71
N SER A 97 8.33 -0.94 8.47
CA SER A 97 7.12 -1.66 8.02
C SER A 97 6.87 -2.90 8.87
N LYS A 98 7.89 -3.73 9.09
CA LYS A 98 7.79 -4.91 9.95
C LYS A 98 7.33 -4.54 11.36
N MET A 99 7.96 -3.54 11.98
CA MET A 99 7.60 -3.10 13.33
C MET A 99 6.14 -2.61 13.43
N MET A 100 5.61 -1.97 12.38
CA MET A 100 4.22 -1.52 12.33
C MET A 100 3.23 -2.68 12.14
N ASP A 101 3.63 -3.72 11.41
CA ASP A 101 2.82 -4.91 11.11
C ASP A 101 2.77 -5.94 12.24
N LEU A 102 3.60 -5.81 13.28
CA LEU A 102 3.60 -6.68 14.45
C LEU A 102 2.25 -6.66 15.19
N ASP A 103 1.89 -7.80 15.76
CA ASP A 103 0.68 -7.90 16.58
C ASP A 103 0.85 -7.24 17.98
N GLU A 104 -0.24 -7.14 18.73
CA GLU A 104 -0.24 -6.50 20.07
C GLU A 104 0.68 -7.21 21.08
N GLU A 105 0.87 -8.52 20.97
CA GLU A 105 1.73 -9.27 21.86
C GLU A 105 3.21 -9.04 21.52
N GLU A 106 3.54 -9.02 20.23
CA GLU A 106 4.86 -8.73 19.71
C GLU A 106 5.26 -7.27 19.96
N LYS A 107 4.35 -6.32 19.76
CA LYS A 107 4.56 -4.90 20.12
C LYS A 107 4.83 -4.72 21.60
N ARG A 108 4.14 -5.46 22.47
CA ARG A 108 4.40 -5.44 23.92
C ARG A 108 5.79 -5.98 24.26
N LYS A 109 6.30 -6.96 23.50
CA LYS A 109 7.66 -7.51 23.68
C LYS A 109 8.75 -6.56 23.21
N LEU A 110 8.51 -5.76 22.16
CA LEU A 110 9.47 -4.73 21.73
C LEU A 110 9.72 -3.67 22.80
N GLY A 111 8.77 -3.45 23.70
CA GLY A 111 8.84 -2.42 24.73
C GLY A 111 8.41 -1.05 24.23
N GLU A 112 7.79 -0.29 25.13
CA GLU A 112 7.35 1.08 24.84
C GLU A 112 8.54 1.96 24.43
N GLY A 113 8.38 2.72 23.35
CA GLY A 113 9.42 3.64 22.87
C GLY A 113 10.48 3.04 21.96
N THR A 114 10.48 1.72 21.70
CA THR A 114 11.46 1.11 20.79
C THR A 114 11.32 1.62 19.35
N VAL A 115 10.09 1.83 18.88
CA VAL A 115 9.83 2.43 17.57
C VAL A 115 10.40 3.85 17.51
N LEU A 116 10.13 4.70 18.51
CA LEU A 116 10.68 6.06 18.56
C LEU A 116 12.21 6.06 18.60
N ARG A 117 12.83 5.18 19.41
CA ARG A 117 14.29 5.05 19.45
C ARG A 117 14.85 4.68 18.08
N TYR A 118 14.22 3.73 17.39
CA TYR A 118 14.61 3.35 16.04
C TYR A 118 14.56 4.55 15.08
N TYR A 119 13.48 5.32 15.11
CA TYR A 119 13.38 6.56 14.32
C TYR A 119 14.48 7.57 14.68
N LYS A 120 14.81 7.74 15.95
CA LYS A 120 15.88 8.66 16.38
C LYS A 120 17.26 8.24 15.88
N GLU A 121 17.53 6.94 15.83
CA GLU A 121 18.83 6.38 15.44
C GLU A 121 18.99 6.26 13.92
N HIS A 122 17.89 6.08 13.19
CA HIS A 122 17.90 5.69 11.77
C HIS A 122 17.20 6.68 10.83
N ALA A 123 16.68 7.80 11.35
CA ALA A 123 16.12 8.86 10.52
C ALA A 123 17.14 9.34 9.48
N HIS A 124 16.71 9.41 8.23
CA HIS A 124 17.52 10.04 7.18
C HIS A 124 17.34 11.56 7.20
N VAL A 125 16.18 12.04 7.67
CA VAL A 125 15.87 13.46 7.81
C VAL A 125 15.21 13.67 9.17
N VAL A 126 15.63 14.75 9.84
CA VAL A 126 15.03 15.23 11.08
C VAL A 126 14.58 16.66 10.87
N GLU A 127 13.29 16.94 11.10
CA GLU A 127 12.67 18.24 10.94
C GLU A 127 12.19 18.78 12.30
N ASP A 128 12.19 20.10 12.45
CA ASP A 128 11.49 20.80 13.53
C ASP A 128 9.98 20.88 13.22
N ILE A 129 9.13 20.74 14.24
CA ILE A 129 7.65 20.84 14.15
C ILE A 129 7.08 21.98 14.98
#